data_AF-A0A7J7N3I1-F1
#
_entry.id   AF-A0A7J7N3I1-F1
#
_cell.length_a   1.000
_cell.length_b   1.000
_cell.length_c   1.000
_cell.angle_alpha   90.00
_cell.angle_beta   90.00
_cell.angle_gamma   90.00
#
_symmetry.space_group_name_H-M   'P 1'
#
loop_
_entity.id
_entity.type
_entity.pdbx_description
1 polymer ?
#
loop_
_entity_poly.entity_id
_entity_poly.type
_entity_poly.pdbx_seq_one_letter_code
_entity_poly.pdbx_strand_id
1 'polypeptide(L)'
;FGENLFWGQGHRWSAKDAIDAWVTEKELYVYENNTCLGKQCGHYTQVVWRMTMRVGCAQIICNSGDTFITCEHHPPGNYIGARPY
;
A
#
# COMPACT_ATOMS: atom_id res chain seq x y z
N PHE A 1 -12.37 -5.62 2.11
CA PHE A 1 -11.35 -4.67 2.60
C PHE A 1 -10.32 -4.49 1.49
N GLY A 2 -9.61 -3.37 1.45
CA GLY A 2 -8.51 -3.15 0.51
C GLY A 2 -7.20 -3.47 1.20
N GLU A 3 -6.31 -4.22 0.55
CA GLU A 3 -5.09 -4.73 1.19
C GLU A 3 -3.83 -4.11 0.55
N ASN A 4 -2.90 -3.67 1.40
CA ASN A 4 -1.52 -3.42 1.01
C ASN A 4 -0.60 -4.41 1.70
N LEU A 5 0.30 -5.02 0.94
CA LEU A 5 1.28 -5.98 1.43
C LEU A 5 2.69 -5.46 1.28
N PHE A 6 3.51 -5.78 2.26
CA PHE A 6 4.95 -5.53 2.25
C PHE A 6 5.68 -6.78 2.73
N TRP A 7 6.71 -7.17 2.00
CA TRP A 7 7.63 -8.21 2.39
C TRP A 7 9.05 -7.66 2.31
N GLY A 8 9.85 -7.95 3.33
CA GLY A 8 11.24 -7.55 3.37
C GLY A 8 12.10 -8.62 4.02
N GLN A 9 13.27 -8.87 3.43
CA GLN A 9 14.20 -9.87 3.94
C GLN A 9 14.73 -9.50 5.34
N GLY A 10 14.75 -10.47 6.25
CA GLY A 10 15.16 -10.31 7.64
C GLY A 10 14.11 -9.59 8.52
N HIS A 11 14.45 -9.36 9.79
CA HIS A 11 13.52 -8.88 10.83
C HIS A 11 13.66 -7.38 11.15
N ARG A 12 14.34 -6.61 10.29
CA ARG A 12 14.65 -5.19 10.55
C ARG A 12 13.58 -4.20 10.09
N TRP A 13 12.56 -4.69 9.39
CA TRP A 13 11.57 -3.82 8.75
C TRP A 13 10.48 -3.41 9.74
N SER A 14 10.10 -2.14 9.66
CA SER A 14 9.03 -1.55 10.46
C SER A 14 7.80 -1.25 9.61
N ALA A 15 6.66 -1.04 10.27
CA ALA A 15 5.46 -0.54 9.62
C ALA A 15 5.69 0.79 8.87
N LYS A 16 6.60 1.65 9.37
CA LYS A 16 6.96 2.89 8.68
C LYS A 16 7.66 2.62 7.35
N ASP A 17 8.58 1.65 7.29
CA ASP A 17 9.27 1.30 6.05
C ASP A 17 8.29 0.78 4.99
N ALA A 18 7.31 0.00 5.41
CA ALA A 18 6.25 -0.48 4.52
C ALA A 18 5.41 0.67 3.95
N ILE A 19 4.97 1.60 4.81
CA ILE A 19 4.20 2.78 4.39
C ILE A 19 5.04 3.68 3.46
N ASP A 20 6.29 3.94 3.80
CA ASP A 20 7.19 4.77 2.99
C ASP A 20 7.41 4.12 1.60
N ALA A 21 7.56 2.79 1.53
CA ALA A 21 7.66 2.06 0.26
C ALA A 21 6.39 2.21 -0.60
N TRP A 22 5.20 2.05 0.00
CA TRP A 22 3.94 2.23 -0.70
C TRP A 22 3.72 3.68 -1.16
N VAL A 23 4.08 4.66 -0.34
CA VAL A 23 3.92 6.10 -0.67
C VAL A 23 4.89 6.54 -1.76
N THR A 24 6.08 5.93 -1.85
CA THR A 24 7.06 6.24 -2.91
C THR A 24 6.50 5.94 -4.30
N GLU A 25 5.53 5.04 -4.43
CA GLU A 25 4.83 4.80 -5.70
C GLU A 25 4.07 6.03 -6.23
N LYS A 26 3.91 7.09 -5.43
CA LYS A 26 3.43 8.41 -5.90
C LYS A 26 4.19 8.88 -7.14
N GLU A 27 5.50 8.63 -7.20
CA GLU A 27 6.35 9.01 -8.35
C GLU A 27 5.94 8.30 -9.64
N LEU A 28 5.23 7.18 -9.52
CA LEU A 28 4.73 6.38 -10.63
C LEU A 28 3.28 6.73 -10.99
N TYR A 29 2.55 7.47 -10.15
CA TYR A 29 1.14 7.79 -10.40
C TYR A 29 0.97 9.12 -11.13
N VAL A 30 0.32 9.07 -12.29
CA VAL A 30 -0.04 10.25 -13.09
C VAL A 30 -1.51 10.58 -12.82
N TYR A 31 -1.75 11.67 -12.10
CA TYR A 31 -3.09 12.05 -11.66
C TYR A 31 -3.97 12.54 -12.82
N GLU A 32 -3.37 13.17 -13.83
CA GLU A 32 -4.09 13.75 -14.98
C GLU A 32 -4.92 12.71 -15.71
N ASN A 33 -4.33 11.55 -15.99
CA ASN A 33 -4.95 10.46 -16.73
C ASN A 33 -5.33 9.24 -15.85
N ASN A 34 -5.11 9.31 -14.54
CA ASN A 34 -5.39 8.24 -13.59
C ASN A 34 -4.67 6.92 -13.95
N THR A 35 -3.37 6.99 -14.26
CA THR A 35 -2.58 5.82 -14.67
C THR A 35 -1.29 5.69 -13.86
N CYS A 36 -0.69 4.49 -13.88
CA CYS A 36 0.66 4.26 -13.37
C CYS A 36 1.68 4.18 -14.52
N LEU A 37 2.86 4.74 -14.33
CA LEU A 37 3.97 4.75 -15.29
C LEU A 37 4.66 3.37 -15.38
N GLY A 38 4.07 2.44 -16.12
CA GLY A 38 4.65 1.13 -16.47
C GLY A 38 4.88 0.15 -15.30
N LYS A 39 4.74 0.61 -14.07
CA LYS A 39 4.85 -0.14 -12.81
C LYS A 39 3.56 0.02 -12.00
N GLN A 40 3.44 -0.75 -10.92
CA GLN A 40 2.31 -0.65 -10.00
C GLN A 40 2.41 0.63 -9.16
N CYS A 41 1.28 1.31 -9.00
CA CYS A 41 1.10 2.42 -8.07
C CYS A 41 -0.12 2.22 -7.16
N GLY A 42 -0.61 0.98 -7.09
CA GLY A 42 -1.82 0.60 -6.39
C GLY A 42 -1.71 0.71 -4.88
N HIS A 43 -0.50 0.52 -4.32
CA HIS A 43 -0.33 0.68 -2.88
C HIS A 43 -0.46 2.16 -2.51
N TYR A 44 0.16 3.06 -3.29
CA TYR A 44 -0.01 4.50 -3.10
C TYR A 44 -1.48 4.91 -3.19
N THR A 45 -2.20 4.52 -4.25
CA THR A 45 -3.60 4.92 -4.42
C THR A 45 -4.49 4.39 -3.30
N GLN A 46 -4.20 3.21 -2.74
CA GLN A 46 -4.91 2.67 -1.59
C GLN A 46 -4.64 3.45 -0.30
N VAL A 47 -3.39 3.88 -0.07
CA VAL A 47 -3.00 4.69 1.10
C VAL A 47 -3.74 6.02 1.12
N VAL A 48 -3.83 6.68 -0.03
CA VAL A 48 -4.43 8.02 -0.16
C VAL A 48 -5.91 7.99 -0.58
N TRP A 49 -6.56 6.82 -0.49
CA TRP A 49 -7.93 6.65 -0.95
C TRP A 49 -8.93 7.40 -0.06
N ARG A 50 -9.56 8.44 -0.60
CA ARG A 50 -10.45 9.38 0.10
C ARG A 50 -11.59 8.72 0.87
N MET A 51 -12.15 7.63 0.32
CA MET A 51 -13.30 6.95 0.94
C MET A 51 -12.89 5.93 2.01
N THR A 52 -11.60 5.65 2.17
CA THR A 52 -11.12 4.79 3.26
C THR A 52 -11.21 5.54 4.58
N MET A 53 -11.90 4.96 5.56
CA MET A 53 -12.16 5.59 6.86
C MET A 53 -11.46 4.89 8.02
N ARG A 54 -11.06 3.63 7.83
CA ARG A 54 -10.45 2.79 8.85
C ARG A 54 -9.31 2.01 8.23
N VAL A 55 -8.21 1.91 8.97
CA VAL A 55 -7.04 1.12 8.59
C VAL A 55 -6.64 0.28 9.79
N GLY A 56 -6.37 -1.00 9.55
CA GLY A 56 -5.79 -1.91 10.54
C GLY A 56 -4.58 -2.60 9.93
N CYS A 57 -3.46 -2.63 10.65
CA CYS A 57 -2.22 -3.23 10.16
C CYS A 57 -1.71 -4.31 11.10
N ALA A 58 -0.99 -5.28 10.53
CA ALA A 58 -0.31 -6.33 11.27
C ALA A 58 1.10 -6.53 10.72
N GLN A 59 2.02 -6.87 11.61
CA GLN A 59 3.40 -7.24 11.29
C GLN A 59 3.70 -8.60 11.91
N ILE A 60 4.32 -9.49 11.14
CA ILE A 60 4.84 -10.77 11.62
C ILE A 60 6.29 -10.98 11.16
N ILE A 61 7.02 -11.80 11.92
CA ILE A 61 8.27 -12.39 11.49
C ILE A 61 7.98 -13.82 11.05
N CYS A 62 8.26 -14.14 9.79
CA CYS A 62 8.06 -15.45 9.20
C CYS A 62 9.07 -16.46 9.75
N ASN A 63 8.80 -17.76 9.60
CA ASN A 63 9.76 -18.82 9.98
C ASN A 63 11.10 -18.72 9.21
N SER A 64 11.11 -18.04 8.05
CA SER A 64 12.34 -17.73 7.30
C SER A 64 13.23 -16.66 7.98
N GLY A 65 12.70 -15.94 8.99
CA GLY A 65 13.32 -14.77 9.58
C GLY A 65 12.97 -13.46 8.88
N ASP A 66 12.19 -13.50 7.80
CA ASP A 66 11.76 -12.31 7.05
C ASP A 66 10.57 -11.59 7.71
N THR A 67 10.38 -10.32 7.37
CA THR A 67 9.27 -9.52 7.87
C THR A 67 8.15 -9.46 6.83
N PHE A 68 6.92 -9.68 7.27
CA PHE A 68 5.71 -9.46 6.48
C PHE A 68 4.81 -8.46 7.20
N ILE A 69 4.36 -7.44 6.47
CA ILE A 69 3.49 -6.38 6.97
C ILE A 69 2.29 -6.27 6.04
N THR A 70 1.09 -6.27 6.61
CA THR A 70 -0.17 -6.06 5.88
C THR A 70 -0.95 -4.91 6.51
N CYS A 71 -1.66 -4.15 5.68
CA CYS A 71 -2.65 -3.16 6.11
C CYS A 71 -3.95 -3.33 5.34
N GLU A 72 -5.05 -3.44 6.09
CA GLU A 72 -6.42 -3.58 5.59
C GLU A 72 -7.17 -2.25 5.71
N HIS A 73 -7.86 -1.87 4.65
CA HIS A 73 -8.49 -0.57 4.45
C HIS A 73 -10.01 -0.73 4.31
N HIS A 74 -10.78 0.05 5.06
CA HIS A 74 -12.24 0.02 5.02
C HIS A 74 -12.88 1.41 5.00
N PRO A 75 -13.86 1.68 4.10
CA PRO A 75 -14.17 0.92 2.87
C PRO A 75 -12.94 0.66 1.97
N PRO A 76 -12.95 -0.37 1.11
CA PRO A 76 -11.84 -0.65 0.21
C PRO A 76 -11.64 0.48 -0.81
N GLY A 77 -10.40 0.62 -1.29
CA GLY A 77 -10.05 1.56 -2.36
C GLY A 77 -9.80 0.88 -3.69
N ASN A 78 -9.03 1.56 -4.55
CA ASN A 78 -8.56 1.06 -5.85
C ASN A 78 -9.66 0.58 -6.81
N TYR A 79 -10.82 1.22 -6.78
CA TYR A 79 -11.87 0.96 -7.76
C TYR A 79 -11.42 1.38 -9.17
N ILE A 80 -11.54 0.46 -10.14
CA ILE A 80 -11.15 0.70 -11.54
C ILE A 80 -11.91 1.92 -12.08
N GLY A 81 -11.16 2.86 -12.65
CA GLY A 81 -11.70 4.09 -13.24
C GLY A 81 -12.01 5.21 -12.23
N ALA A 82 -11.99 4.93 -10.92
CA ALA A 82 -12.12 5.95 -9.89
C ALA A 82 -10.76 6.55 -9.52
N ARG A 83 -10.77 7.81 -9.08
CA ARG A 83 -9.58 8.51 -8.58
C ARG A 83 -9.48 8.34 -7.06
N PRO A 84 -8.25 8.29 -6.52
CA PRO A 84 -8.04 8.14 -5.08
C PRO A 84 -8.42 9.40 -4.29
N TYR A 85 -8.40 10.59 -4.90
CA TYR A 85 -8.81 11.87 -4.30
C TYR A 85 -9.37 12.83 -5.35
#